data_AF-A0AAF0DDW4-F1
#
_entry.id   AF-A0AAF0DDW4-F1
#
_cell.length_a   1.000
_cell.length_b   1.000
_cell.length_c   1.000
_cell.angle_alpha   90.00
_cell.angle_beta   90.00
_cell.angle_gamma   90.00
#
_symmetry.space_group_name_H-M   'P 1'
#
loop_
_entity.id
_entity.type
_entity.pdbx_description
1 polymer ?
#
loop_
_entity_poly.entity_id
_entity_poly.type
_entity_poly.pdbx_seq_one_letter_code
_entity_poly.pdbx_strand_id
1 'polypeptide(L)'
;MASMSRTKSREGNRAKLQQPHLLGLPLEIVLEIVQYLPPASGNALAYACLKFYNWRDAWLRDLKLFPIDRFDMLCMFERDRLLDTVVCGFCLTAHPRNMFSHEALKQPPNTRLCLATTPIIPLGRKHDISFRDAQKINVALRRLPQYRRFGWATDQLWQFADEAEQSIANGPHLIASKDRKGLGVLTKLNLCHVSDDCVPDKLRVWELLKGNDVQICRHLWLNDPRLVEMYDPKALFDQDGDALRRIKNNLFETANDEEVLSCDEEHCDSFAHWSRSSYYADQQQKGWWLQVVTFRYLGALRHPLDPQWMIHTPFWKSTEKS
;
A
#
# COMPACT_ATOMS: atom_id res chain seq x y z
N MET A 1 14.68 -83.66 -30.41
CA MET A 1 13.61 -82.64 -30.53
C MET A 1 13.54 -81.91 -29.19
N ALA A 2 13.64 -80.59 -29.05
CA ALA A 2 13.68 -79.48 -29.99
C ALA A 2 14.58 -78.37 -29.43
N SER A 3 15.32 -77.73 -30.33
CA SER A 3 15.88 -76.40 -30.21
C SER A 3 14.75 -75.37 -30.29
N MET A 4 14.85 -74.25 -29.55
CA MET A 4 14.44 -72.88 -29.96
C MET A 4 14.60 -71.93 -28.75
N SER A 5 15.65 -71.10 -28.74
CA SER A 5 15.71 -69.73 -29.29
C SER A 5 15.51 -68.66 -28.21
N ARG A 6 16.57 -68.43 -27.42
CA ARG A 6 16.79 -67.22 -26.59
C ARG A 6 17.48 -66.15 -27.45
N THR A 7 16.75 -65.43 -28.28
CA THR A 7 17.26 -64.22 -28.96
C THR A 7 16.09 -63.47 -29.59
N LYS A 8 15.40 -62.61 -28.81
CA LYS A 8 14.52 -61.54 -29.32
C LYS A 8 13.98 -60.68 -28.17
N SER A 9 14.86 -60.01 -27.42
CA SER A 9 14.42 -58.95 -26.50
C SER A 9 15.55 -58.00 -26.06
N ARG A 10 16.53 -57.74 -26.94
CA ARG A 10 17.65 -56.84 -26.61
C ARG A 10 17.95 -55.74 -27.63
N GLU A 11 17.19 -55.66 -28.72
CA GLU A 11 17.42 -54.68 -29.79
C GLU A 11 16.48 -53.47 -29.74
N GLY A 12 15.42 -53.49 -28.92
CA GLY A 12 14.45 -52.39 -28.84
C GLY A 12 14.88 -51.15 -28.04
N ASN A 13 15.99 -51.21 -27.28
CA ASN A 13 16.37 -50.15 -26.32
C ASN A 13 17.59 -49.29 -26.72
N ARG A 14 18.22 -49.52 -27.88
CA ARG A 14 19.42 -48.75 -28.30
C ARG A 14 19.14 -47.49 -29.14
N ALA A 15 17.91 -47.29 -29.62
CA ALA A 15 17.59 -46.23 -30.56
C ALA A 15 17.10 -44.89 -29.93
N LYS A 16 17.06 -44.76 -28.59
CA LYS A 16 16.72 -43.49 -27.90
C LYS A 16 17.93 -42.69 -27.38
N LEU A 17 19.16 -43.13 -27.69
CA LEU A 17 20.41 -42.63 -27.09
C LEU A 17 21.16 -41.58 -27.92
N GLN A 18 20.56 -41.01 -28.96
CA GLN A 18 21.25 -40.07 -29.87
C GLN A 18 20.47 -38.78 -30.11
N GLN A 19 19.84 -38.22 -29.08
CA GLN A 19 19.62 -36.78 -29.14
C GLN A 19 20.91 -36.09 -28.70
N PRO A 20 21.50 -35.21 -29.54
CA PRO A 20 22.64 -34.41 -29.11
C PRO A 20 22.22 -33.59 -27.90
N HIS A 21 22.77 -33.94 -26.74
CA HIS A 21 22.51 -33.23 -25.50
C HIS A 21 23.45 -32.03 -25.43
N LEU A 22 22.97 -30.86 -24.97
CA LEU A 22 23.79 -29.65 -24.85
C LEU A 22 25.09 -29.90 -24.06
N LEU A 23 25.04 -30.81 -23.08
CA LEU A 23 26.20 -31.25 -22.28
C LEU A 23 27.29 -31.97 -23.08
N GLY A 24 26.98 -32.53 -24.25
CA GLY A 24 27.93 -33.22 -25.12
C GLY A 24 28.65 -32.31 -26.11
N LEU A 25 28.28 -31.03 -26.18
CA LEU A 25 28.89 -30.08 -27.11
C LEU A 25 30.27 -29.61 -26.62
N PRO A 26 31.20 -29.33 -27.55
CA PRO A 26 32.44 -28.60 -27.26
C PRO A 26 32.15 -27.22 -26.66
N LEU A 27 33.08 -26.70 -25.86
CA LEU A 27 32.93 -25.41 -25.17
C LEU A 27 32.67 -24.28 -26.17
N GLU A 28 33.38 -24.28 -27.29
CA GLU A 28 33.31 -23.25 -28.33
C GLU A 28 31.90 -23.12 -28.90
N ILE A 29 31.23 -24.25 -29.15
CA ILE A 29 29.84 -24.28 -29.64
C ILE A 29 28.87 -23.79 -28.56
N VAL A 30 29.12 -24.15 -27.30
CA VAL A 30 28.30 -23.66 -26.18
C VAL A 30 28.46 -22.14 -26.01
N LEU A 31 29.68 -21.62 -26.14
CA LEU A 31 29.95 -20.18 -26.10
C LEU A 31 29.21 -19.43 -27.23
N GLU A 32 29.22 -19.98 -28.45
CA GLU A 32 28.48 -19.42 -29.58
C GLU A 32 26.96 -19.42 -29.29
N ILE A 33 26.40 -20.51 -28.76
CA ILE A 33 24.99 -20.56 -28.37
C ILE A 33 24.66 -19.51 -27.30
N VAL A 34 25.52 -19.35 -26.28
CA VAL A 34 25.27 -18.40 -25.18
C VAL A 34 25.23 -16.95 -25.67
N GLN A 35 25.96 -16.59 -26.72
CA GLN A 35 25.92 -15.24 -27.31
C GLN A 35 24.54 -14.85 -27.86
N TYR A 36 23.71 -15.84 -28.23
CA TYR A 36 22.34 -15.61 -28.71
C TYR A 36 21.29 -15.72 -27.60
N LEU A 37 21.68 -16.06 -26.37
CA LEU A 37 20.75 -16.11 -25.24
C LEU A 37 20.51 -14.71 -24.66
N PRO A 38 19.28 -14.40 -24.22
CA PRO A 38 19.06 -13.28 -23.32
C PRO A 38 19.98 -13.38 -22.10
N PRO A 39 20.50 -12.25 -21.57
CA PRO A 39 21.47 -12.28 -20.46
C PRO A 39 20.99 -13.09 -19.25
N ALA A 40 19.70 -12.99 -18.91
CA ALA A 40 19.07 -13.77 -17.84
C ALA A 40 19.17 -15.28 -18.08
N SER A 41 18.88 -15.74 -19.31
CA SER A 41 18.95 -17.16 -19.68
C SER A 41 20.39 -17.68 -19.71
N GLY A 42 21.32 -16.89 -20.23
CA GLY A 42 22.76 -17.23 -20.23
C GLY A 42 23.32 -17.35 -18.81
N ASN A 43 22.86 -16.49 -17.90
CA ASN A 43 23.21 -16.59 -16.48
C ASN A 43 22.53 -17.77 -15.80
N ALA A 44 21.24 -18.00 -16.04
CA ALA A 44 20.51 -19.16 -15.51
C ALA A 44 21.14 -20.50 -15.95
N LEU A 45 21.64 -20.58 -17.18
CA LEU A 45 22.34 -21.76 -17.71
C LEU A 45 23.57 -22.14 -16.88
N ALA A 46 24.30 -21.16 -16.35
CA ALA A 46 25.44 -21.41 -15.47
C ALA A 46 25.06 -22.18 -14.20
N TYR A 47 23.79 -22.10 -13.77
CA TYR A 47 23.27 -22.80 -12.59
C TYR A 47 22.56 -24.12 -12.92
N ALA A 48 22.43 -24.49 -14.20
CA ALA A 48 21.74 -25.71 -14.59
C ALA A 48 22.54 -26.99 -14.26
N CYS A 49 23.89 -26.92 -14.27
CA CYS A 49 24.75 -28.04 -13.87
C CYS A 49 26.17 -27.60 -13.52
N LEU A 50 26.93 -28.48 -12.87
CA LEU A 50 28.33 -28.23 -12.49
C LEU A 50 29.24 -27.90 -13.68
N LYS A 51 29.01 -28.53 -14.85
CA LYS A 51 29.81 -28.29 -16.06
C LYS A 51 29.69 -26.85 -16.53
N PHE A 52 28.46 -26.34 -16.65
CA PHE A 52 28.21 -24.95 -17.05
C PHE A 52 28.62 -23.96 -15.97
N TYR A 53 28.47 -24.32 -14.69
CA TYR A 53 28.94 -23.50 -13.58
C TYR A 53 30.46 -23.25 -13.66
N ASN A 54 31.24 -24.30 -13.92
CA ASN A 54 32.69 -24.19 -14.07
C ASN A 54 33.12 -23.38 -15.31
N TRP A 55 32.24 -23.27 -16.31
CA TRP A 55 32.47 -22.49 -17.51
C TRP A 55 31.91 -21.07 -17.44
N ARG A 56 31.22 -20.70 -16.35
CA ARG A 56 30.52 -19.43 -16.25
C ARG A 56 31.43 -18.24 -16.57
N ASP A 57 32.68 -18.26 -16.10
CA ASP A 57 33.60 -17.14 -16.26
C ASP A 57 34.02 -16.97 -17.73
N ALA A 58 33.92 -18.02 -18.55
CA ALA A 58 34.24 -17.95 -19.97
C ALA A 58 33.28 -17.08 -20.78
N TRP A 59 31.99 -17.03 -20.41
CA TRP A 59 30.99 -16.19 -21.11
C TRP A 59 30.40 -15.08 -20.25
N LEU A 60 30.34 -15.22 -18.92
CA LEU A 60 29.81 -14.18 -18.03
C LEU A 60 30.75 -12.98 -17.90
N ARG A 61 32.03 -13.11 -18.26
CA ARG A 61 33.00 -12.00 -18.23
C ARG A 61 32.55 -10.81 -19.08
N ASP A 62 31.94 -11.08 -20.24
CA ASP A 62 31.53 -10.03 -21.18
C ASP A 62 30.03 -9.67 -21.05
N LEU A 63 29.26 -10.47 -20.31
CA LEU A 63 27.84 -10.27 -20.09
C LEU A 63 27.58 -9.23 -19.00
N LYS A 64 27.21 -8.02 -19.44
CA LYS A 64 26.70 -6.98 -18.53
C LYS A 64 25.29 -7.35 -18.06
N LEU A 65 25.20 -7.80 -16.81
CA LEU A 65 23.92 -8.10 -16.15
C LEU A 65 23.35 -6.83 -15.51
N PHE A 66 22.28 -6.30 -16.09
CA PHE A 66 21.49 -5.23 -15.50
C PHE A 66 20.60 -5.79 -14.37
N PRO A 67 20.08 -4.91 -13.47
CA PRO A 67 19.15 -5.33 -12.43
C PRO A 67 17.93 -6.10 -12.97
N ILE A 68 17.45 -5.75 -14.17
CA ILE A 68 16.33 -6.44 -14.81
C ILE A 68 16.69 -7.88 -15.24
N ASP A 69 17.91 -8.11 -15.73
CA ASP A 69 18.34 -9.47 -16.11
C ASP A 69 18.44 -10.39 -14.89
N ARG A 70 18.89 -9.84 -13.75
CA ARG A 70 18.92 -10.57 -12.48
C ARG A 70 17.50 -10.91 -12.02
N PHE A 71 16.57 -10.00 -12.20
CA PHE A 71 15.17 -10.23 -11.88
C PHE A 71 14.55 -11.31 -12.75
N ASP A 72 14.80 -11.29 -14.06
CA ASP A 72 14.30 -12.31 -14.98
C ASP A 72 14.86 -13.70 -14.63
N MET A 73 16.14 -13.77 -14.25
CA MET A 73 16.75 -14.99 -13.74
C MET A 73 16.05 -15.50 -12.47
N LEU A 74 15.74 -14.61 -11.51
CA LEU A 74 14.97 -14.99 -10.32
C LEU A 74 13.58 -15.53 -10.67
N CYS A 75 12.90 -14.92 -11.65
CA CYS A 75 11.61 -15.40 -12.13
C CYS A 75 11.71 -16.81 -12.73
N MET A 76 12.78 -17.11 -13.48
CA MET A 76 13.05 -18.45 -14.00
C MET A 76 13.26 -19.45 -12.85
N PHE A 77 14.09 -19.11 -11.88
CA PHE A 77 14.38 -19.99 -10.73
C PHE A 77 13.14 -20.26 -9.87
N GLU A 78 12.26 -19.29 -9.66
CA GLU A 78 10.99 -19.55 -8.97
C GLU A 78 10.11 -20.53 -9.75
N ARG A 79 9.95 -20.32 -11.07
CA ARG A 79 9.12 -21.18 -11.92
C ARG A 79 9.61 -22.63 -11.91
N ASP A 80 10.92 -22.81 -11.90
CA ASP A 80 11.57 -24.12 -11.87
C ASP A 80 11.66 -24.70 -10.44
N ARG A 81 11.05 -24.02 -9.45
CA ARG A 81 11.00 -24.41 -8.03
C ARG A 81 12.38 -24.57 -7.39
N LEU A 82 13.33 -23.76 -7.83
CA LEU A 82 14.69 -23.69 -7.28
C LEU A 82 14.80 -22.68 -6.12
N LEU A 83 13.73 -21.91 -5.85
CA LEU A 83 13.65 -20.95 -4.76
C LEU A 83 12.58 -21.36 -3.75
N ASP A 84 12.91 -21.28 -2.46
CA ASP A 84 11.93 -21.36 -1.36
C ASP A 84 11.18 -20.02 -1.14
N THR A 85 11.64 -18.97 -1.82
CA THR A 85 11.11 -17.61 -1.79
C THR A 85 10.35 -17.28 -3.07
N VAL A 86 9.57 -16.21 -3.00
CA VAL A 86 8.63 -15.78 -4.02
C VAL A 86 9.04 -14.40 -4.54
N VAL A 87 9.11 -14.22 -5.85
CA VAL A 87 9.61 -13.01 -6.52
C VAL A 87 8.54 -11.92 -6.60
N CYS A 88 8.94 -10.66 -6.43
CA CYS A 88 8.06 -9.49 -6.57
C CYS A 88 8.49 -8.62 -7.77
N GLY A 89 7.56 -8.38 -8.69
CA GLY A 89 7.77 -7.57 -9.89
C GLY A 89 8.07 -6.10 -9.64
N PHE A 90 7.64 -5.55 -8.51
CA PHE A 90 7.94 -4.16 -8.15
C PHE A 90 9.27 -4.02 -7.40
N CYS A 91 9.55 -4.92 -6.46
CA CYS A 91 10.83 -4.90 -5.73
C CYS A 91 12.00 -5.37 -6.60
N LEU A 92 11.72 -6.14 -7.65
CA LEU A 92 12.70 -6.85 -8.48
C LEU A 92 13.57 -7.83 -7.68
N THR A 93 13.02 -8.39 -6.60
CA THR A 93 13.71 -9.29 -5.66
C THR A 93 12.76 -10.38 -5.14
N ALA A 94 13.30 -11.39 -4.47
CA ALA A 94 12.52 -12.43 -3.80
C ALA A 94 12.23 -12.10 -2.33
N HIS A 95 11.08 -12.55 -1.83
CA HIS A 95 10.62 -12.39 -0.46
C HIS A 95 10.03 -13.71 0.08
N PRO A 96 9.94 -13.86 1.41
CA PRO A 96 9.17 -14.96 2.00
C PRO A 96 7.72 -14.99 1.50
N ARG A 97 7.14 -16.19 1.39
CA ARG A 97 5.79 -16.39 0.82
C ARG A 97 4.67 -15.65 1.57
N ASN A 98 4.82 -15.43 2.88
CA ASN A 98 3.86 -14.67 3.71
C ASN A 98 3.85 -13.16 3.42
N MET A 99 4.77 -12.65 2.59
CA MET A 99 4.80 -11.26 2.13
C MET A 99 3.88 -11.01 0.93
N PHE A 100 3.03 -11.97 0.57
CA PHE A 100 2.12 -11.90 -0.57
C PHE A 100 0.72 -12.30 -0.13
N SER A 101 -0.31 -11.67 -0.72
CA SER A 101 -1.68 -12.14 -0.56
C SER A 101 -1.89 -13.45 -1.33
N HIS A 102 -2.95 -14.18 -1.00
CA HIS A 102 -3.31 -15.41 -1.72
C HIS A 102 -3.60 -15.15 -3.20
N GLU A 103 -4.19 -14.00 -3.53
CA GLU A 103 -4.46 -13.57 -4.90
C GLU A 103 -3.17 -13.25 -5.64
N ALA A 104 -2.25 -12.54 -4.98
CA ALA A 104 -0.95 -12.22 -5.56
C ALA A 104 -0.18 -13.50 -5.89
N LEU A 105 -0.20 -14.53 -5.03
CA LEU A 105 0.47 -15.81 -5.28
C LEU A 105 -0.05 -16.58 -6.51
N LYS A 106 -1.24 -16.26 -7.02
CA LYS A 106 -1.80 -16.84 -8.26
C LYS A 106 -1.28 -16.13 -9.52
N GLN A 107 -0.68 -14.95 -9.38
CA GLN A 107 -0.14 -14.16 -10.49
C GLN A 107 1.28 -14.62 -10.84
N PRO A 108 1.72 -14.39 -12.10
CA PRO A 108 3.08 -14.71 -12.51
C PRO A 108 4.12 -13.81 -11.81
N PRO A 109 5.37 -14.28 -11.64
CA PRO A 109 6.42 -13.58 -10.90
C PRO A 109 6.69 -12.13 -11.34
N ASN A 110 6.53 -11.85 -12.64
CA ASN A 110 6.83 -10.57 -13.26
C ASN A 110 5.79 -9.47 -12.98
N THR A 111 4.53 -9.81 -12.70
CA THR A 111 3.47 -8.84 -12.43
C THR A 111 3.05 -8.81 -10.96
N ARG A 112 3.45 -9.82 -10.18
CA ARG A 112 3.05 -9.99 -8.79
C ARG A 112 3.66 -8.94 -7.86
N LEU A 113 2.83 -8.39 -6.98
CA LEU A 113 3.22 -7.42 -5.96
C LEU A 113 3.26 -8.06 -4.57
N CYS A 114 4.25 -7.69 -3.75
CA CYS A 114 4.26 -8.04 -2.34
C CYS A 114 3.44 -7.04 -1.53
N LEU A 115 3.05 -7.40 -0.30
CA LEU A 115 2.26 -6.57 0.62
C LEU A 115 2.88 -5.20 0.89
N ALA A 116 4.21 -5.08 0.77
CA ALA A 116 4.89 -3.79 0.92
C ALA A 116 4.60 -2.82 -0.24
N THR A 117 4.31 -3.36 -1.42
CA THR A 117 4.23 -2.61 -2.69
C THR A 117 2.83 -2.57 -3.28
N THR A 118 1.92 -3.42 -2.79
CA THR A 118 0.52 -3.38 -3.19
C THR A 118 -0.10 -2.06 -2.70
N PRO A 119 -0.64 -1.22 -3.60
CA PRO A 119 -1.35 -0.01 -3.21
C PRO A 119 -2.72 -0.38 -2.63
N ILE A 120 -3.01 0.06 -1.41
CA ILE A 120 -4.22 -0.36 -0.67
C ILE A 120 -4.89 0.76 0.13
N ILE A 121 -4.22 1.89 0.36
CA ILE A 121 -4.80 3.01 1.10
C ILE A 121 -5.22 4.10 0.11
N PRO A 122 -6.53 4.29 -0.13
CA PRO A 122 -7.00 5.37 -0.98
C PRO A 122 -6.78 6.72 -0.30
N LEU A 123 -6.16 7.65 -1.02
CA LEU A 123 -5.99 9.06 -0.64
C LEU A 123 -6.80 10.00 -1.54
N GLY A 124 -7.78 9.47 -2.28
CA GLY A 124 -8.63 10.25 -3.18
C GLY A 124 -9.12 9.40 -4.35
N ARG A 125 -9.73 10.03 -5.36
CA ARG A 125 -10.36 9.30 -6.49
C ARG A 125 -9.38 8.57 -7.42
N LYS A 126 -8.08 8.89 -7.39
CA LYS A 126 -7.09 8.41 -8.37
C LYS A 126 -5.75 7.97 -7.76
N HIS A 127 -5.61 8.01 -6.43
CA HIS A 127 -4.32 7.79 -5.79
C HIS A 127 -4.47 6.86 -4.60
N ASP A 128 -3.81 5.72 -4.70
CA ASP A 128 -3.67 4.75 -3.63
C ASP A 128 -2.19 4.67 -3.25
N ILE A 129 -1.89 4.59 -1.96
CA ILE A 129 -0.51 4.41 -1.49
C ILE A 129 -0.28 2.98 -1.00
N SER A 130 0.91 2.47 -1.27
CA SER A 130 1.41 1.22 -0.69
C SER A 130 2.10 1.46 0.66
N PHE A 131 2.41 0.38 1.38
CA PHE A 131 3.18 0.47 2.63
C PHE A 131 4.54 1.14 2.40
N ARG A 132 5.21 0.80 1.29
CA ARG A 132 6.52 1.37 0.92
C ARG A 132 6.40 2.87 0.66
N ASP A 133 5.33 3.32 0.03
CA ASP A 133 5.10 4.75 -0.21
C ASP A 133 4.87 5.47 1.12
N ALA A 134 3.97 4.93 1.97
CA ALA A 134 3.73 5.44 3.31
C ALA A 134 5.04 5.55 4.12
N GLN A 135 5.89 4.52 4.07
CA GLN A 135 7.16 4.49 4.79
C GLN A 135 8.12 5.58 4.28
N LYS A 136 8.24 5.75 2.96
CA LYS A 136 9.06 6.80 2.35
C LYS A 136 8.57 8.21 2.72
N ILE A 137 7.26 8.43 2.63
CA ILE A 137 6.59 9.67 3.01
C ILE A 137 6.86 9.99 4.48
N ASN A 138 6.68 9.02 5.38
CA ASN A 138 6.91 9.21 6.81
C ASN A 138 8.36 9.65 7.09
N VAL A 139 9.33 9.02 6.43
CA VAL A 139 10.75 9.42 6.52
C VAL A 139 10.97 10.83 5.98
N ALA A 140 10.36 11.18 4.85
CA ALA A 140 10.47 12.49 4.24
C ALA A 140 9.87 13.59 5.13
N LEU A 141 8.64 13.42 5.63
CA LEU A 141 7.97 14.36 6.53
C LEU A 141 8.78 14.63 7.80
N ARG A 142 9.34 13.57 8.42
CA ARG A 142 10.16 13.70 9.64
C ARG A 142 11.49 14.43 9.41
N ARG A 143 11.93 14.58 8.16
CA ARG A 143 13.12 15.37 7.79
C ARG A 143 12.80 16.85 7.57
N LEU A 144 11.53 17.22 7.42
CA LEU A 144 11.13 18.61 7.18
C LEU A 144 11.48 19.52 8.38
N PRO A 145 11.84 20.80 8.14
CA PRO A 145 12.12 21.75 9.21
C PRO A 145 10.94 21.96 10.17
N GLN A 146 9.71 21.90 9.65
CA GLN A 146 8.48 22.02 10.43
C GLN A 146 8.40 20.95 11.51
N TYR A 147 8.72 19.70 11.16
CA TYR A 147 8.75 18.58 12.11
C TYR A 147 9.72 18.85 13.27
N ARG A 148 10.90 19.39 12.98
CA ARG A 148 11.89 19.73 14.02
C ARG A 148 11.44 20.87 14.93
N ARG A 149 10.72 21.85 14.39
CA ARG A 149 10.29 23.07 15.11
C ARG A 149 9.03 22.84 15.94
N PHE A 150 8.05 22.14 15.39
CA PHE A 150 6.71 22.01 15.98
C PHE A 150 6.40 20.61 16.48
N GLY A 151 7.30 19.64 16.26
CA GLY A 151 7.04 18.23 16.60
C GLY A 151 6.07 17.54 15.64
N TRP A 152 5.61 18.21 14.58
CA TRP A 152 4.79 17.60 13.54
C TRP A 152 5.05 18.24 12.17
N ALA A 153 4.76 17.49 11.12
CA ALA A 153 4.78 17.98 9.75
C ALA A 153 3.61 17.40 8.97
N THR A 154 3.11 18.18 8.03
CA THR A 154 2.09 17.76 7.08
C THR A 154 2.52 18.04 5.66
N ASP A 155 2.14 17.17 4.75
CA ASP A 155 2.16 17.45 3.32
C ASP A 155 0.73 17.35 2.79
N GLN A 156 0.27 18.44 2.20
CA GLN A 156 -1.01 18.46 1.54
C GLN A 156 -0.81 17.84 0.17
N LEU A 157 -1.34 16.63 -0.02
CA LEU A 157 -1.15 15.94 -1.28
C LEU A 157 -1.83 16.67 -2.44
N TRP A 158 -3.00 17.28 -2.21
CA TRP A 158 -3.77 18.02 -3.22
C TRP A 158 -4.73 19.06 -2.60
N GLN A 159 -4.95 20.18 -3.30
CA GLN A 159 -6.15 21.02 -3.18
C GLN A 159 -7.03 20.72 -4.39
N PHE A 160 -8.06 19.89 -4.26
CA PHE A 160 -9.13 19.92 -5.26
C PHE A 160 -10.09 21.05 -4.87
N ALA A 161 -9.99 22.16 -5.59
CA ALA A 161 -11.17 22.92 -5.96
C ALA A 161 -11.82 22.15 -7.12
N ASP A 162 -12.58 21.09 -6.82
CA ASP A 162 -13.52 20.59 -7.82
C ASP A 162 -14.67 21.61 -7.80
N GLU A 163 -14.74 22.44 -8.85
CA GLU A 163 -15.81 23.41 -9.14
C GLU A 163 -17.16 22.72 -9.46
N ALA A 164 -17.41 21.53 -8.90
CA ALA A 164 -18.68 20.86 -9.00
C ALA A 164 -19.58 21.36 -7.86
N GLU A 165 -20.68 22.02 -8.23
CA GLU A 165 -21.72 22.62 -7.37
C GLU A 165 -22.37 21.68 -6.32
N GLN A 166 -21.88 20.45 -6.13
CA GLN A 166 -22.42 19.49 -5.16
C GLN A 166 -21.30 18.79 -4.37
N SER A 167 -20.91 19.47 -3.28
CA SER A 167 -21.25 19.09 -1.89
C SER A 167 -20.15 18.59 -0.92
N ILE A 168 -18.97 18.09 -1.30
CA ILE A 168 -17.85 17.91 -0.33
C ILE A 168 -16.47 18.10 -0.97
N ALA A 169 -15.71 19.11 -0.52
CA ALA A 169 -14.30 19.27 -0.86
C ALA A 169 -13.41 18.46 0.12
N ASN A 170 -12.56 17.61 -0.44
CA ASN A 170 -11.68 16.70 0.31
C ASN A 170 -10.21 17.08 0.09
N GLY A 171 -9.50 17.38 1.18
CA GLY A 171 -8.04 17.53 1.20
C GLY A 171 -7.41 16.51 2.14
N PRO A 172 -6.92 15.36 1.64
CA PRO A 172 -6.16 14.45 2.47
C PRO A 172 -4.77 15.02 2.71
N HIS A 173 -4.45 15.16 3.98
CA HIS A 173 -3.17 15.60 4.51
C HIS A 173 -2.46 14.39 5.10
N LEU A 174 -1.22 14.15 4.67
CA LEU A 174 -0.36 13.18 5.32
C LEU A 174 0.30 13.87 6.51
N ILE A 175 0.29 13.22 7.67
CA ILE A 175 0.77 13.82 8.92
C ILE A 175 1.73 12.88 9.63
N ALA A 176 2.87 13.42 10.07
CA ALA A 176 3.78 12.75 10.99
C ALA A 176 3.93 13.60 12.26
N SER A 177 3.79 12.98 13.43
CA SER A 177 3.99 13.59 14.75
C SER A 177 5.21 13.02 15.48
N LYS A 178 5.75 13.76 16.44
CA LYS A 178 6.82 13.38 17.37
C LYS A 178 6.29 12.50 18.48
N ASP A 179 5.10 12.80 18.96
CA ASP A 179 4.48 12.10 20.09
C ASP A 179 3.95 10.73 19.66
N ARG A 180 3.60 10.59 18.37
CA ARG A 180 3.19 9.31 17.78
C ARG A 180 4.15 8.86 16.67
N LYS A 181 4.81 7.71 16.90
CA LYS A 181 5.72 7.09 15.91
C LYS A 181 4.91 6.47 14.78
N GLY A 182 4.79 7.14 13.65
CA GLY A 182 4.07 6.61 12.49
C GLY A 182 3.66 7.69 11.51
N LEU A 183 2.74 7.32 10.63
CA LEU A 183 2.09 8.20 9.68
C LEU A 183 0.57 8.16 9.91
N GLY A 184 -0.09 9.29 9.77
CA GLY A 184 -1.54 9.38 9.72
C GLY A 184 -2.02 10.09 8.45
N VAL A 185 -3.26 9.82 8.08
CA VAL A 185 -3.98 10.54 7.03
C VAL A 185 -5.07 11.35 7.71
N LEU A 186 -5.00 12.67 7.61
CA LEU A 186 -6.02 13.58 8.08
C LEU A 186 -6.84 14.07 6.88
N THR A 187 -8.14 13.89 6.88
CA THR A 187 -9.02 14.40 5.84
C THR A 187 -9.98 15.42 6.43
N LYS A 188 -10.07 16.58 5.79
CA LYS A 188 -11.10 17.58 6.11
C LYS A 188 -12.19 17.48 5.05
N LEU A 189 -13.42 17.29 5.50
CA LEU A 189 -14.61 17.12 4.67
C LEU A 189 -15.54 18.31 4.92
N ASN A 190 -15.67 19.20 3.95
CA ASN A 190 -16.62 20.32 4.01
C ASN A 190 -18.02 19.83 3.67
N LEU A 191 -18.98 19.84 4.59
CA LEU A 191 -20.33 19.34 4.32
C LEU A 191 -21.25 20.40 3.72
N CYS A 192 -21.28 21.58 4.33
CA CYS A 192 -22.12 22.68 3.86
C CYS A 192 -21.61 24.02 4.37
N HIS A 193 -22.00 25.07 3.66
CA HIS A 193 -21.83 26.44 4.11
C HIS A 193 -22.91 26.78 5.14
N VAL A 194 -22.50 27.37 6.25
CA VAL A 194 -23.35 27.84 7.35
C VAL A 194 -23.27 29.36 7.36
N SER A 195 -24.42 30.03 7.41
CA SER A 195 -24.52 31.44 7.77
C SER A 195 -24.93 31.58 9.23
N ASP A 196 -24.68 32.74 9.85
CA ASP A 196 -24.92 32.97 11.29
C ASP A 196 -26.38 32.64 11.72
N ASP A 197 -27.34 32.76 10.80
CA ASP A 197 -28.77 32.49 11.06
C ASP A 197 -29.24 31.09 10.62
N CYS A 198 -28.39 30.27 9.99
CA CYS A 198 -28.80 29.01 9.34
C CYS A 198 -27.87 27.85 9.72
N VAL A 199 -27.85 27.54 11.02
CA VAL A 199 -27.15 26.35 11.54
C VAL A 199 -27.99 25.10 11.24
N PRO A 200 -27.45 24.07 10.54
CA PRO A 200 -28.20 22.87 10.24
C PRO A 200 -28.54 22.11 11.52
N ASP A 201 -29.76 21.58 11.59
CA ASP A 201 -30.17 20.66 12.65
C ASP A 201 -29.63 19.23 12.41
N LYS A 202 -29.82 18.34 13.40
CA LYS A 202 -29.36 16.95 13.30
C LYS A 202 -29.97 16.20 12.12
N LEU A 203 -31.24 16.47 11.78
CA LEU A 203 -31.91 15.83 10.65
C LEU A 203 -31.23 16.21 9.34
N ARG A 204 -30.97 17.50 9.14
CA ARG A 204 -30.27 18.00 7.97
C ARG A 204 -28.85 17.46 7.85
N VAL A 205 -28.12 17.39 8.97
CA VAL A 205 -26.78 16.78 9.02
C VAL A 205 -26.84 15.31 8.62
N TRP A 206 -27.80 14.54 9.15
CA TRP A 206 -27.97 13.14 8.77
C TRP A 206 -28.26 12.97 7.28
N GLU A 207 -29.10 13.81 6.68
CA GLU A 207 -29.35 13.79 5.23
C GLU A 207 -28.07 14.05 4.42
N LEU A 208 -27.27 15.03 4.84
CA LEU A 208 -25.99 15.33 4.20
C LEU A 208 -25.03 14.13 4.28
N LEU A 209 -24.91 13.49 5.44
CA LEU A 209 -24.00 12.34 5.61
C LEU A 209 -24.51 11.08 4.90
N LYS A 210 -25.82 10.81 4.95
CA LYS A 210 -26.43 9.63 4.32
C LYS A 210 -26.21 9.57 2.81
N GLY A 211 -26.18 10.73 2.15
CA GLY A 211 -25.88 10.83 0.72
C GLY A 211 -24.43 10.57 0.34
N ASN A 212 -23.53 10.41 1.32
CA ASN A 212 -22.08 10.33 1.10
C ASN A 212 -21.50 9.00 1.57
N ASP A 213 -20.99 8.22 0.61
CA ASP A 213 -20.34 6.93 0.85
C ASP A 213 -18.83 7.09 1.09
N VAL A 214 -18.47 7.97 2.03
CA VAL A 214 -17.06 8.28 2.34
C VAL A 214 -16.57 7.38 3.46
N GLN A 215 -15.60 6.53 3.15
CA GLN A 215 -14.99 5.62 4.10
C GLN A 215 -13.85 6.30 4.89
N ILE A 216 -14.00 6.41 6.22
CA ILE A 216 -12.96 6.96 7.11
C ILE A 216 -11.86 5.94 7.33
N CYS A 217 -12.22 4.70 7.64
CA CYS A 217 -11.37 3.50 7.61
C CYS A 217 -12.25 2.30 7.23
N ARG A 218 -11.69 1.09 7.10
CA ARG A 218 -12.47 -0.08 6.69
C ARG A 218 -13.67 -0.42 7.60
N HIS A 219 -13.64 0.05 8.84
CA HIS A 219 -14.65 -0.25 9.86
C HIS A 219 -15.50 0.97 10.26
N LEU A 220 -15.13 2.17 9.78
CA LEU A 220 -15.80 3.42 10.14
C LEU A 220 -16.15 4.24 8.89
N TRP A 221 -17.42 4.62 8.80
CA TRP A 221 -17.99 5.35 7.67
C TRP A 221 -18.47 6.72 8.09
N LEU A 222 -18.47 7.66 7.14
CA LEU A 222 -18.92 9.02 7.40
C LEU A 222 -20.41 9.09 7.77
N ASN A 223 -21.21 8.14 7.29
CA ASN A 223 -22.64 8.03 7.58
C ASN A 223 -22.95 7.21 8.86
N ASP A 224 -21.94 6.92 9.70
CA ASP A 224 -22.16 6.27 10.99
C ASP A 224 -23.13 7.12 11.85
N PRO A 225 -24.26 6.56 12.34
CA PRO A 225 -25.25 7.30 13.12
C PRO A 225 -24.66 7.97 14.37
N ARG A 226 -23.63 7.38 14.97
CA ARG A 226 -22.96 7.94 16.16
C ARG A 226 -22.34 9.30 15.85
N LEU A 227 -21.89 9.53 14.62
CA LEU A 227 -21.35 10.82 14.20
C LEU A 227 -22.43 11.92 14.23
N VAL A 228 -23.66 11.60 13.84
CA VAL A 228 -24.80 12.52 13.92
C VAL A 228 -25.21 12.77 15.37
N GLU A 229 -25.19 11.73 16.20
CA GLU A 229 -25.53 11.85 17.62
C GLU A 229 -24.61 12.82 18.35
N MET A 230 -23.32 12.79 18.01
CA MET A 230 -22.27 13.69 18.50
C MET A 230 -22.35 15.12 17.98
N TYR A 231 -23.13 15.40 16.94
CA TYR A 231 -23.26 16.76 16.42
C TYR A 231 -24.02 17.64 17.43
N ASP A 232 -23.29 18.53 18.11
CA ASP A 232 -23.87 19.58 18.93
C ASP A 232 -23.57 20.95 18.32
N PRO A 233 -24.57 21.62 17.71
CA PRO A 233 -24.38 22.96 17.18
C PRO A 233 -23.95 23.93 18.29
N LYS A 234 -24.51 23.85 19.50
CA LYS A 234 -24.17 24.82 20.56
C LYS A 234 -22.69 24.75 20.92
N ALA A 235 -22.17 23.55 21.14
CA ALA A 235 -20.74 23.34 21.41
C ALA A 235 -19.84 23.81 20.25
N LEU A 236 -20.26 23.61 19.00
CA LEU A 236 -19.50 24.08 17.82
C LEU A 236 -19.52 25.60 17.66
N PHE A 237 -20.61 26.25 18.08
CA PHE A 237 -20.86 27.67 17.82
C PHE A 237 -20.60 28.61 19.01
N ASP A 238 -20.36 28.09 20.22
CA ASP A 238 -20.10 28.92 21.40
C ASP A 238 -18.85 29.82 21.20
N GLN A 239 -18.99 31.09 21.58
CA GLN A 239 -18.08 32.18 21.22
C GLN A 239 -16.94 32.40 22.24
N ASP A 240 -16.87 31.62 23.31
CA ASP A 240 -15.74 31.63 24.24
C ASP A 240 -14.53 30.93 23.59
N GLY A 241 -13.87 31.71 22.72
CA GLY A 241 -12.87 31.33 21.73
C GLY A 241 -11.54 30.75 22.23
N ASP A 242 -11.50 30.21 23.44
CA ASP A 242 -10.30 29.57 24.02
C ASP A 242 -10.26 28.05 23.86
N ALA A 243 -11.40 27.36 23.70
CA ALA A 243 -11.41 25.90 23.52
C ALA A 243 -10.97 25.48 22.10
N LEU A 244 -11.51 26.12 21.06
CA LEU A 244 -11.21 25.81 19.65
C LEU A 244 -9.80 26.23 19.20
N ARG A 245 -9.17 27.20 19.87
CA ARG A 245 -7.77 27.61 19.59
C ARG A 245 -6.76 26.53 19.97
N ARG A 246 -7.08 25.65 20.93
CA ARG A 246 -6.19 24.54 21.35
C ARG A 246 -6.07 23.44 20.28
N ILE A 247 -7.12 23.21 19.50
CA ILE A 247 -7.14 22.20 18.42
C ILE A 247 -6.15 22.56 17.30
N LYS A 248 -5.84 23.85 17.08
CA LYS A 248 -4.91 24.29 16.02
C LYS A 248 -3.45 23.84 16.22
N ASN A 249 -3.04 23.58 17.45
CA ASN A 249 -1.68 23.11 17.76
C ASN A 249 -1.65 21.64 18.19
N ASN A 250 -2.78 21.10 18.64
CA ASN A 250 -2.85 19.80 19.31
C ASN A 250 -3.95 18.90 18.69
N LEU A 251 -3.81 18.59 17.39
CA LEU A 251 -4.66 17.61 16.69
C LEU A 251 -4.81 16.25 17.41
N PHE A 252 -3.96 15.98 18.42
CA PHE A 252 -3.89 14.75 19.19
C PHE A 252 -4.03 14.93 20.72
N GLU A 253 -4.05 16.16 21.27
CA GLU A 253 -3.98 16.34 22.74
C GLU A 253 -5.21 17.00 23.38
N THR A 254 -6.19 17.49 22.62
CA THR A 254 -7.27 18.32 23.19
C THR A 254 -8.69 17.91 22.84
N ALA A 255 -8.90 16.84 22.09
CA ALA A 255 -10.25 16.32 21.90
C ALA A 255 -10.56 15.41 23.09
N ASN A 256 -11.59 15.75 23.87
CA ASN A 256 -12.07 14.84 24.91
C ASN A 256 -12.57 13.55 24.24
N ASP A 257 -12.49 12.40 24.91
CA ASP A 257 -12.99 11.13 24.36
C ASP A 257 -14.47 11.22 23.96
N GLU A 258 -15.24 12.12 24.59
CA GLU A 258 -16.65 12.41 24.30
C GLU A 258 -16.87 13.23 23.00
N GLU A 259 -15.82 13.86 22.46
CA GLU A 259 -15.88 14.74 21.28
C GLU A 259 -15.43 14.03 20.00
N VAL A 260 -15.02 12.76 20.10
CA VAL A 260 -14.44 12.00 18.99
C VAL A 260 -15.14 10.66 18.78
N LEU A 261 -15.56 10.39 17.54
CA LEU A 261 -16.01 9.08 17.13
C LEU A 261 -14.80 8.23 16.77
N SER A 262 -14.42 7.32 17.67
CA SER A 262 -13.32 6.38 17.45
C SER A 262 -13.81 5.07 16.82
N CYS A 263 -12.94 4.44 16.04
CA CYS A 263 -13.16 3.11 15.50
C CYS A 263 -13.04 2.05 16.62
N ASP A 264 -13.99 1.11 16.69
CA ASP A 264 -13.99 0.07 17.75
C ASP A 264 -13.11 -1.15 17.43
N GLU A 265 -12.57 -1.21 16.22
CA GLU A 265 -11.78 -2.34 15.75
C GLU A 265 -10.38 -2.32 16.40
N GLU A 266 -9.97 -3.47 16.94
CA GLU A 266 -8.69 -3.62 17.62
C GLU A 266 -7.52 -3.27 16.69
N HIS A 267 -6.60 -2.42 17.15
CA HIS A 267 -5.47 -1.87 16.36
C HIS A 267 -5.85 -0.81 15.31
N CYS A 268 -7.11 -0.42 15.19
CA CYS A 268 -7.54 0.67 14.31
C CYS A 268 -7.70 1.98 15.08
N ASP A 269 -6.67 2.81 15.10
CA ASP A 269 -6.71 4.12 15.77
C ASP A 269 -7.28 5.22 14.86
N SER A 270 -8.36 4.91 14.14
CA SER A 270 -9.03 5.89 13.27
C SER A 270 -10.16 6.58 14.01
N PHE A 271 -10.37 7.85 13.69
CA PHE A 271 -11.42 8.63 14.33
C PHE A 271 -12.00 9.72 13.43
N ALA A 272 -13.15 10.26 13.81
CA ALA A 272 -13.74 11.45 13.22
C ALA A 272 -14.29 12.39 14.29
N HIS A 273 -14.26 13.69 14.01
CA HIS A 273 -14.87 14.70 14.88
C HIS A 273 -15.42 15.87 14.07
N TRP A 274 -16.34 16.61 14.69
CA TRP A 274 -16.90 17.82 14.11
C TRP A 274 -15.95 19.01 14.26
N SER A 275 -15.92 19.86 13.25
CA SER A 275 -15.14 21.09 13.22
C SER A 275 -15.87 22.17 12.43
N ARG A 276 -15.46 23.42 12.63
CA ARG A 276 -15.85 24.54 11.77
C ARG A 276 -14.60 25.19 11.20
N SER A 277 -14.65 25.62 9.94
CA SER A 277 -13.62 26.51 9.38
C SER A 277 -14.24 27.80 8.91
N SER A 278 -13.67 28.92 9.35
CA SER A 278 -13.99 30.25 8.81
C SER A 278 -13.48 30.35 7.37
N TYR A 279 -14.33 30.84 6.46
CA TYR A 279 -13.91 31.25 5.13
C TYR A 279 -13.75 32.77 5.11
N TYR A 280 -12.55 33.26 4.78
CA TYR A 280 -12.34 34.68 4.48
C TYR A 280 -12.43 34.84 2.97
N ALA A 281 -13.65 34.93 2.43
CA ALA A 281 -13.83 35.52 1.11
C ALA A 281 -13.52 37.02 1.24
N ASP A 282 -12.90 37.61 0.21
CA ASP A 282 -12.59 39.04 0.15
C ASP A 282 -13.67 39.92 0.81
N GLN A 283 -13.35 40.37 2.02
CA GLN A 283 -13.90 41.44 2.85
C GLN A 283 -15.42 41.60 3.09
N GLN A 284 -16.35 40.78 2.58
CA GLN A 284 -17.80 41.10 2.78
C GLN A 284 -18.76 39.97 3.20
N GLN A 285 -18.35 38.71 3.27
CA GLN A 285 -19.21 37.64 3.81
C GLN A 285 -18.56 36.90 4.97
N LYS A 286 -19.14 37.06 6.16
CA LYS A 286 -18.89 36.18 7.32
C LYS A 286 -19.64 34.88 7.08
N GLY A 287 -18.89 33.84 6.76
CA GLY A 287 -19.41 32.50 6.50
C GLY A 287 -18.44 31.45 6.99
N TRP A 288 -18.98 30.27 7.29
CA TRP A 288 -18.24 29.16 7.83
C TRP A 288 -18.63 27.88 7.10
N TRP A 289 -17.72 26.93 7.06
CA TRP A 289 -18.02 25.57 6.63
C TRP A 289 -18.20 24.68 7.84
N LEU A 290 -19.32 23.95 7.87
CA LEU A 290 -19.44 22.78 8.74
C LEU A 290 -18.55 21.69 8.18
N GLN A 291 -17.63 21.19 9.02
CA GLN A 291 -16.63 20.21 8.62
C GLN A 291 -16.69 18.96 9.48
N VAL A 292 -16.40 17.82 8.86
CA VAL A 292 -15.95 16.63 9.57
C VAL A 292 -14.46 16.47 9.31
N VAL A 293 -13.69 16.34 10.39
CA VAL A 293 -12.27 16.06 10.33
C VAL A 293 -12.07 14.60 10.71
N THR A 294 -11.41 13.85 9.83
CA THR A 294 -11.21 12.41 10.00
C THR A 294 -9.73 12.12 10.03
N PHE A 295 -9.31 11.21 10.90
CA PHE A 295 -7.93 10.78 11.03
C PHE A 295 -7.85 9.26 10.92
N ARG A 296 -6.95 8.79 10.07
CA ARG A 296 -6.63 7.37 9.90
C ARG A 296 -5.16 7.16 10.24
N TYR A 297 -4.88 6.49 11.35
CA TYR A 297 -3.52 6.15 11.71
C TYR A 297 -3.04 4.90 10.96
N LEU A 298 -1.92 5.00 10.24
CA LEU A 298 -1.36 3.92 9.41
C LEU A 298 -0.30 3.09 10.15
N GLY A 299 -0.10 3.34 11.46
CA GLY A 299 0.88 2.64 12.28
C GLY A 299 2.30 3.20 12.19
N ALA A 300 3.22 2.52 12.87
CA ALA A 300 4.64 2.90 12.92
C ALA A 300 5.42 2.63 11.63
N LEU A 301 4.82 1.89 10.69
CA LEU A 301 5.39 1.55 9.39
C LEU A 301 6.76 0.84 9.50
N ARG A 302 6.89 -0.08 10.47
CA ARG A 302 8.11 -0.89 10.66
C ARG A 302 8.13 -2.11 9.75
N HIS A 303 6.98 -2.75 9.57
CA HIS A 303 6.83 -3.95 8.77
C HIS A 303 5.46 -3.95 8.06
N PRO A 304 5.34 -4.44 6.82
CA PRO A 304 4.05 -4.47 6.10
C PRO A 304 3.02 -5.45 6.69
N LEU A 305 3.42 -6.29 7.64
CA LEU A 305 2.53 -7.17 8.42
C LEU A 305 2.19 -6.58 9.80
N ASP A 306 2.56 -5.33 10.07
CA ASP A 306 2.18 -4.63 11.31
C ASP A 306 0.65 -4.56 11.39
N PRO A 307 0.02 -5.02 12.48
CA PRO A 307 -1.44 -5.00 12.63
C PRO A 307 -2.06 -3.62 12.35
N GLN A 308 -1.41 -2.53 12.78
CA GLN A 308 -1.90 -1.16 12.59
C GLN A 308 -1.93 -0.74 11.11
N TRP A 309 -1.10 -1.35 10.27
CA TRP A 309 -1.16 -1.19 8.82
C TRP A 309 -2.16 -2.16 8.20
N MET A 310 -2.05 -3.44 8.58
CA MET A 310 -2.82 -4.53 7.99
C MET A 310 -4.32 -4.34 8.15
N ILE A 311 -4.77 -3.73 9.24
CA ILE A 311 -6.18 -3.46 9.49
C ILE A 311 -6.86 -2.59 8.43
N HIS A 312 -6.08 -1.80 7.69
CA HIS A 312 -6.60 -0.98 6.59
C HIS A 312 -6.60 -1.72 5.25
N THR A 313 -6.20 -2.99 5.24
CA THR A 313 -6.00 -3.79 4.03
C THR A 313 -7.13 -4.81 3.84
N PRO A 314 -7.43 -5.22 2.59
CA PRO A 314 -8.40 -6.29 2.34
C PRO A 314 -7.94 -7.66 2.80
N PHE A 315 -6.69 -7.79 3.25
CA PHE A 315 -6.09 -9.06 3.64
C PHE A 315 -6.25 -9.33 5.14
N TRP A 316 -6.66 -8.34 5.92
CA TRP A 316 -6.97 -8.51 7.33
C TRP A 316 -8.28 -9.27 7.48
N LYS A 317 -8.21 -10.42 8.16
CA LYS A 317 -9.38 -11.09 8.69
C LYS A 317 -9.44 -10.69 10.15
N SER A 318 -10.48 -9.96 10.56
CA SER A 318 -10.70 -9.78 11.99
C SER A 318 -10.79 -11.17 12.59
N THR A 319 -10.09 -11.39 13.70
CA THR A 319 -10.33 -12.57 14.52
C THR A 319 -11.76 -12.44 15.00
N GLU A 320 -12.69 -13.15 14.35
CA GLU A 320 -14.06 -13.30 14.83
C GLU A 320 -13.98 -13.65 16.32
N LYS A 321 -14.40 -12.71 17.17
CA LYS A 321 -14.57 -12.97 18.60
C LYS A 321 -15.58 -14.11 18.69
N SER A 322 -15.06 -15.29 19.02
CA SER A 322 -15.82 -16.53 19.19
C SER A 322 -16.61 -16.50 20.48
#